data_AF-A0AAX0AX25-F1
#
_entry.id   AF-A0AAX0AX25-F1
#
_cell.length_a   1.000
_cell.length_b   1.000
_cell.length_c   1.000
_cell.angle_alpha   90.00
_cell.angle_beta   90.00
_cell.angle_gamma   90.00
#
_symmetry.space_group_name_H-M   'P 1'
#
loop_
_entity.id
_entity.type
_entity.pdbx_description
1 polymer ?
#
loop_
_entity_poly.entity_id
_entity_poly.type
_entity_poly.pdbx_seq_one_letter_code
_entity_poly.pdbx_strand_id
1 'polypeptide(L)'
;MAEKKGYKVLSVNNGEEGIKLAERYKPDAILLDIGLPDISGWMVADKLKSMEVTMNIPIHVISGRDDMVSVERKKNLVEWIKKPANLKEIDNLFNNIEVNIPKKLKKLLIIDENSEEVNSIYNNLSEKGFEVTLLDNGLHAYNLMKTEKYDCLILDLKLKDMTGIEFLEKLEKENSINFPILIHTKEDITQDYEAKLKKYVDNIIIKGRRSVDRLIDEASLFFNNVDLKLEDKKIQDIKYNHELESSLINKKVLIIDDDMRNVFSLSSALQEKGISVIVGRNGAEGIEKLHENLDIDLIIMDVMMPEMDGYTAMKKIRKEPKLQNIPIIAVTAKAMKDDRQKCIEAGANDYLTKPIEIDRLISLLRVWLYK
;
A
#
# COMPACT_ATOMS: atom_id res chain seq x y z
N MET A 1 -1.55 -14.51 -29.51
CA MET A 1 -2.10 -14.38 -28.14
C MET A 1 -1.90 -12.96 -27.63
N ALA A 2 -0.65 -12.48 -27.60
CA ALA A 2 -0.33 -11.06 -27.33
C ALA A 2 -1.18 -10.07 -28.16
N GLU A 3 -1.29 -10.25 -29.48
CA GLU A 3 -2.13 -9.38 -30.33
C GLU A 3 -3.62 -9.39 -29.93
N LYS A 4 -4.15 -10.53 -29.46
CA LYS A 4 -5.54 -10.63 -28.97
C LYS A 4 -5.76 -9.88 -27.66
N LYS A 5 -4.69 -9.62 -26.90
CA LYS A 5 -4.67 -8.77 -25.70
C LYS A 5 -4.33 -7.30 -26.01
N GLY A 6 -4.30 -6.90 -27.29
CA GLY A 6 -4.06 -5.51 -27.68
C GLY A 6 -2.58 -5.12 -27.81
N TYR A 7 -1.65 -6.05 -27.63
CA TYR A 7 -0.23 -5.76 -27.80
C TYR A 7 0.17 -5.67 -29.27
N LYS A 8 0.99 -4.66 -29.58
CA LYS A 8 1.73 -4.63 -30.83
C LYS A 8 2.93 -5.57 -30.70
N VAL A 9 2.94 -6.63 -31.49
CA VAL A 9 3.97 -7.68 -31.40
C VAL A 9 5.04 -7.46 -32.45
N LEU A 10 6.30 -7.53 -32.02
CA LEU A 10 7.46 -7.69 -32.88
C LEU A 10 7.99 -9.11 -32.68
N SER A 11 7.92 -9.96 -33.70
CA SER A 11 8.36 -11.36 -33.61
C SER A 11 9.51 -11.63 -34.57
N VAL A 12 10.57 -12.26 -34.06
CA VAL A 12 11.71 -12.77 -34.84
C VAL A 12 12.09 -14.14 -34.33
N ASN A 13 12.81 -14.90 -35.16
CA ASN A 13 13.21 -16.28 -34.91
C ASN A 13 14.71 -16.44 -34.61
N ASN A 14 15.46 -15.35 -34.51
CA ASN A 14 16.89 -15.33 -34.23
C ASN A 14 17.23 -14.24 -33.19
N GLY A 15 18.30 -14.45 -32.42
CA GLY A 15 18.69 -13.60 -31.30
C GLY A 15 19.30 -12.27 -31.74
N GLU A 16 20.12 -12.26 -32.79
CA GLU A 16 20.78 -11.04 -33.27
C GLU A 16 19.79 -9.98 -33.78
N GLU A 17 18.78 -10.39 -34.54
CA GLU A 17 17.71 -9.51 -35.02
C GLU A 17 16.80 -9.07 -33.87
N GLY A 18 16.58 -9.95 -32.88
CA GLY A 18 15.84 -9.62 -31.66
C GLY A 18 16.47 -8.47 -30.88
N ILE A 19 17.80 -8.47 -30.76
CA ILE A 19 18.54 -7.37 -30.12
C ILE A 19 18.39 -6.07 -30.90
N LYS A 20 18.54 -6.11 -32.23
CA LYS A 20 18.41 -4.93 -33.10
C LYS A 20 17.00 -4.33 -33.03
N LEU A 21 15.97 -5.17 -32.99
CA LEU A 21 14.59 -4.72 -32.84
C LEU A 21 14.34 -4.12 -31.45
N ALA A 22 14.87 -4.74 -30.40
CA ALA A 22 14.75 -4.20 -29.04
C ALA A 22 15.41 -2.82 -28.93
N GLU A 23 16.59 -2.62 -29.51
CA GLU A 23 17.28 -1.34 -29.52
C GLU A 23 16.51 -0.27 -30.32
N ARG A 24 15.99 -0.64 -31.50
CA ARG A 24 15.28 0.28 -32.39
C ARG A 24 13.91 0.69 -31.90
N TYR A 25 13.13 -0.27 -31.41
CA TYR A 25 11.71 -0.07 -31.09
C TYR A 25 11.44 0.06 -29.60
N LYS A 26 12.41 -0.27 -28.73
CA LYS A 26 12.33 -0.15 -27.27
C LYS A 26 11.01 -0.75 -26.73
N PRO A 27 10.78 -2.06 -26.96
CA PRO A 27 9.53 -2.70 -26.58
C PRO A 27 9.33 -2.66 -25.06
N ASP A 28 8.08 -2.65 -24.65
CA ASP A 28 7.71 -2.61 -23.23
C ASP A 28 8.07 -3.91 -22.49
N ALA A 29 8.21 -5.03 -23.20
CA ALA A 29 8.69 -6.30 -22.68
C ALA A 29 9.25 -7.21 -23.78
N ILE A 30 10.08 -8.18 -23.39
CA ILE A 30 10.69 -9.16 -24.29
C ILE A 30 10.35 -10.58 -23.81
N LEU A 31 9.80 -11.36 -24.73
CA LEU A 31 9.60 -12.81 -24.59
C LEU A 31 10.73 -13.55 -25.31
N LEU A 32 11.54 -14.29 -24.56
CA LEU A 32 12.78 -14.85 -25.04
C LEU A 32 12.81 -16.37 -24.92
N ASP A 33 13.00 -17.05 -26.06
CA ASP A 33 13.34 -18.47 -26.07
C ASP A 33 14.83 -18.66 -25.76
N ILE A 34 15.17 -19.67 -24.96
CA ILE A 34 16.58 -20.01 -24.71
C ILE A 34 17.18 -20.74 -25.92
N GLY A 35 16.36 -21.54 -26.62
CA GLY A 35 16.78 -22.43 -27.71
C GLY A 35 16.81 -21.76 -29.08
N LEU A 36 17.38 -20.56 -29.18
CA LEU A 36 17.51 -19.84 -30.45
C LEU A 36 18.58 -20.48 -31.38
N PRO A 37 18.42 -20.38 -32.71
CA PRO A 37 19.26 -21.10 -33.68
C PRO A 37 20.66 -20.50 -33.88
N ASP A 38 20.85 -19.21 -33.59
CA ASP A 38 22.08 -18.45 -33.87
C ASP A 38 22.93 -18.23 -32.61
N ILE A 39 22.34 -17.65 -31.56
CA ILE A 39 22.99 -17.39 -30.27
C ILE A 39 22.09 -17.86 -29.14
N SER A 40 22.66 -18.36 -28.05
CA SER A 40 21.86 -18.79 -26.90
C SER A 40 21.00 -17.63 -26.38
N GLY A 41 19.73 -17.89 -26.06
CA GLY A 41 18.85 -16.86 -25.47
C GLY A 41 19.40 -16.27 -24.17
N TRP A 42 20.27 -16.99 -23.45
CA TRP A 42 20.99 -16.41 -22.31
C TRP A 42 21.95 -15.29 -22.72
N MET A 43 22.71 -15.48 -23.79
CA MET A 43 23.61 -14.45 -24.32
C MET A 43 22.83 -13.26 -24.87
N VAL A 44 21.64 -13.50 -25.43
CA VAL A 44 20.72 -12.43 -25.85
C VAL A 44 20.28 -11.61 -24.65
N ALA A 45 19.84 -12.25 -23.57
CA ALA A 45 19.42 -11.57 -22.34
C ALA A 45 20.56 -10.75 -21.73
N ASP A 46 21.75 -11.34 -21.59
CA ASP A 46 22.93 -10.66 -21.04
C ASP A 46 23.30 -9.42 -21.87
N LYS A 47 23.27 -9.55 -23.21
CA LYS A 47 23.56 -8.44 -24.11
C LYS A 47 22.53 -7.32 -24.00
N LEU A 48 21.24 -7.65 -23.97
CA LEU A 48 20.16 -6.67 -23.75
C LEU A 48 20.29 -5.97 -22.39
N LYS A 49 20.69 -6.71 -21.34
CA LYS A 49 20.90 -6.14 -20.00
C LYS A 49 22.18 -5.29 -19.88
N SER A 50 23.13 -5.46 -20.78
CA SER A 50 24.37 -4.66 -20.81
C SER A 50 24.25 -3.32 -21.54
N MET A 51 23.18 -3.11 -22.32
CA MET A 51 22.99 -1.88 -23.11
C MET A 51 22.06 -0.90 -22.39
N GLU A 52 22.48 0.36 -22.26
CA GLU A 52 21.72 1.43 -21.58
C GLU A 52 20.29 1.60 -22.11
N VAL A 53 20.10 1.40 -23.41
CA VAL A 53 18.80 1.55 -24.09
C VAL A 53 17.81 0.44 -23.73
N THR A 54 18.30 -0.76 -23.41
CA THR A 54 17.47 -1.96 -23.23
C THR A 54 17.59 -2.61 -21.84
N MET A 55 18.48 -2.12 -20.99
CA MET A 55 18.78 -2.72 -19.68
C MET A 55 17.56 -2.80 -18.75
N ASN A 56 16.66 -1.83 -18.85
CA ASN A 56 15.46 -1.75 -18.02
C ASN A 56 14.26 -2.48 -18.63
N ILE A 57 14.36 -3.00 -19.85
CA ILE A 57 13.26 -3.75 -20.47
C ILE A 57 13.12 -5.10 -19.75
N PRO A 58 11.92 -5.47 -19.28
CA PRO A 58 11.69 -6.77 -18.66
C PRO A 58 11.84 -7.89 -19.69
N ILE A 59 12.66 -8.89 -19.35
CA ILE A 59 12.92 -10.07 -20.19
C ILE A 59 12.34 -11.28 -19.48
N HIS A 60 11.43 -11.97 -20.15
CA HIS A 60 10.79 -13.18 -19.68
C HIS A 60 11.24 -14.36 -20.52
N VAL A 61 11.72 -15.41 -19.87
CA VAL A 61 12.39 -16.52 -20.54
C VAL A 61 11.48 -17.73 -20.62
N ILE A 62 11.35 -18.32 -21.82
CA ILE A 62 10.59 -19.55 -22.06
C ILE A 62 11.58 -20.67 -22.43
N SER A 63 11.71 -21.69 -21.57
CA SER A 63 12.66 -22.80 -21.74
C SER A 63 11.98 -24.15 -21.89
N GLY A 64 12.53 -25.04 -22.72
CA GLY A 64 12.11 -26.45 -22.80
C GLY A 64 12.93 -27.44 -21.98
N ARG A 65 13.97 -27.01 -21.25
CA ARG A 65 14.85 -27.91 -20.47
C ARG A 65 14.95 -27.45 -19.01
N ASP A 66 15.06 -28.43 -18.10
CA ASP A 66 15.47 -28.25 -16.70
C ASP A 66 16.96 -27.88 -16.63
N ASP A 67 17.35 -26.84 -17.37
CA ASP A 67 18.70 -26.32 -17.30
C ASP A 67 18.83 -25.66 -15.92
N MET A 68 19.64 -26.27 -15.05
CA MET A 68 19.99 -25.75 -13.72
C MET A 68 20.59 -24.34 -13.88
N VAL A 69 19.75 -23.31 -13.84
CA VAL A 69 20.17 -21.92 -13.86
C VAL A 69 20.85 -21.62 -12.53
N SER A 70 22.14 -21.27 -12.58
CA SER A 70 22.91 -20.82 -11.41
C SER A 70 22.21 -19.63 -10.74
N VAL A 71 22.27 -19.59 -9.40
CA VAL A 71 21.59 -18.59 -8.56
C VAL A 71 21.94 -17.14 -8.95
N GLU A 72 23.14 -16.90 -9.49
CA GLU A 72 23.56 -15.58 -9.97
C GLU A 72 22.79 -15.08 -11.20
N ARG A 73 22.40 -15.98 -12.12
CA ARG A 73 21.63 -15.61 -13.32
C ARG A 73 20.15 -15.34 -13.02
N LYS A 74 19.67 -15.75 -11.84
CA LYS A 74 18.28 -15.49 -11.38
C LYS A 74 18.04 -14.06 -10.91
N LYS A 75 19.10 -13.26 -10.66
CA LYS A 75 18.97 -11.91 -10.09
C LYS A 75 18.49 -10.84 -11.08
N ASN A 76 18.61 -11.07 -12.40
CA ASN A 76 18.34 -10.04 -13.43
C ASN A 76 17.17 -10.38 -14.37
N LEU A 77 16.41 -11.44 -14.07
CA LEU A 77 15.30 -11.92 -14.90
C LEU A 77 14.00 -11.81 -14.12
N VAL A 78 12.95 -11.37 -14.80
CA VAL A 78 11.63 -11.15 -14.19
C VAL A 78 10.93 -12.48 -13.94
N GLU A 79 10.98 -13.42 -14.89
CA GLU A 79 10.28 -14.70 -14.75
C GLU A 79 10.74 -15.78 -15.75
N TRP A 80 10.50 -17.05 -15.40
CA TRP A 80 10.83 -18.23 -16.20
C TRP A 80 9.62 -19.16 -16.37
N ILE A 81 9.37 -19.62 -17.60
CA ILE A 81 8.32 -20.59 -17.92
C ILE A 81 8.91 -21.85 -18.57
N LYS A 82 8.48 -23.02 -18.09
CA LYS A 82 8.83 -24.34 -18.64
C LYS A 82 7.88 -24.71 -19.79
N LYS A 83 8.41 -25.18 -20.93
CA LYS A 83 7.64 -25.73 -22.04
C LYS A 83 7.30 -27.21 -21.80
N PRO A 84 6.12 -27.72 -22.23
CA PRO A 84 5.05 -26.97 -22.90
C PRO A 84 4.32 -26.07 -21.91
N ALA A 85 4.25 -24.78 -22.22
CA ALA A 85 3.56 -23.80 -21.38
C ALA A 85 2.05 -23.93 -21.60
N ASN A 86 1.29 -24.06 -20.51
CA ASN A 86 -0.16 -24.05 -20.60
C ASN A 86 -0.64 -22.62 -20.91
N LEU A 87 -1.80 -22.48 -21.58
CA LEU A 87 -2.44 -21.18 -21.86
C LEU A 87 -2.53 -20.30 -20.61
N LYS A 88 -2.79 -20.91 -19.45
CA LYS A 88 -2.81 -20.21 -18.15
C LYS A 88 -1.47 -19.61 -17.73
N GLU A 89 -0.35 -20.27 -18.04
CA GLU A 89 1.00 -19.81 -17.70
C GLU A 89 1.43 -18.66 -18.61
N ILE A 90 1.08 -18.74 -19.89
CA ILE A 90 1.29 -17.65 -20.85
C ILE A 90 0.41 -16.44 -20.51
N ASP A 91 -0.85 -16.66 -20.10
CA ASP A 91 -1.73 -15.59 -19.62
C ASP A 91 -1.18 -14.89 -18.38
N ASN A 92 -0.64 -15.65 -17.42
CA ASN A 92 0.02 -15.09 -16.24
C ASN A 92 1.23 -14.23 -16.61
N LEU A 93 2.04 -14.68 -17.56
CA LEU A 93 3.19 -13.93 -18.03
C LEU A 93 2.80 -12.59 -18.66
N PHE A 94 1.73 -12.54 -19.46
CA PHE A 94 1.25 -11.27 -20.02
C PHE A 94 0.73 -10.33 -18.94
N ASN A 95 0.06 -10.86 -17.91
CA ASN A 95 -0.39 -10.03 -16.80
C ASN A 95 0.80 -9.50 -15.97
N ASN A 96 1.88 -10.28 -15.84
CA ASN A 96 3.10 -9.83 -15.15
C ASN A 96 3.91 -8.82 -15.96
N ILE A 97 3.83 -8.88 -17.29
CA ILE A 97 4.33 -7.83 -18.16
C ILE A 97 3.58 -6.53 -17.86
N GLU A 98 2.24 -6.53 -17.81
CA GLU A 98 1.43 -5.33 -17.50
C GLU A 98 1.80 -4.65 -16.18
N VAL A 99 2.21 -5.43 -15.18
CA VAL A 99 2.60 -4.95 -13.86
C VAL A 99 4.03 -4.40 -13.83
N ASN A 100 4.92 -4.88 -14.72
CA ASN A 100 6.35 -4.55 -14.74
C ASN A 100 6.78 -3.62 -15.89
N ILE A 101 5.85 -3.22 -16.77
CA ILE A 101 6.09 -2.10 -17.68
C ILE A 101 6.26 -0.86 -16.79
N PRO A 102 7.35 -0.08 -16.92
CA PRO A 102 7.55 1.11 -16.09
C PRO A 102 6.35 2.04 -16.27
N LYS A 103 5.47 2.07 -15.24
CA LYS A 103 4.33 2.98 -15.18
C LYS A 103 4.88 4.40 -15.40
N LYS A 104 4.22 5.14 -16.29
CA LYS A 104 4.44 6.56 -16.55
C LYS A 104 4.68 7.28 -15.21
N LEU A 105 5.77 8.06 -15.10
CA LEU A 105 6.14 8.77 -13.86
C LEU A 105 4.89 9.46 -13.30
N LYS A 106 4.50 9.13 -12.06
CA LYS A 106 3.30 9.69 -11.43
C LYS A 106 3.60 11.13 -10.99
N LYS A 107 2.76 12.07 -11.40
CA LYS A 107 2.90 13.52 -11.13
C LYS A 107 2.27 13.86 -9.79
N LEU A 108 3.04 14.38 -8.84
CA LEU A 108 2.56 14.88 -7.56
C LEU A 108 2.65 16.39 -7.49
N LEU A 109 1.61 17.00 -6.90
CA LEU A 109 1.62 18.40 -6.53
C LEU A 109 1.69 18.51 -5.01
N ILE A 110 2.65 19.28 -4.50
CA ILE A 110 2.78 19.60 -3.08
C ILE A 110 2.57 21.09 -2.91
N ILE A 111 1.64 21.47 -2.03
CA ILE A 111 1.33 22.86 -1.69
C ILE A 111 1.57 23.06 -0.20
N ASP A 112 2.68 23.68 0.17
CA ASP A 112 3.09 23.87 1.57
C ASP A 112 4.02 25.10 1.67
N GLU A 113 3.82 25.93 2.69
CA GLU A 113 4.59 27.16 2.92
C GLU A 113 6.00 26.91 3.47
N ASN A 114 6.27 25.72 4.00
CA ASN A 114 7.50 25.39 4.71
C ASN A 114 8.55 24.74 3.81
N SER A 115 9.45 25.56 3.27
CA SER A 115 10.49 25.14 2.32
C SER A 115 11.43 24.03 2.82
N GLU A 116 11.77 23.95 4.12
CA GLU A 116 12.73 22.94 4.61
C GLU A 116 12.16 21.51 4.68
N GLU A 117 10.90 21.38 5.11
CA GLU A 117 10.24 20.08 5.24
C GLU A 117 9.78 19.54 3.88
N VAL A 118 9.31 20.45 3.02
CA VAL A 118 8.94 20.16 1.64
C VAL A 118 10.14 19.67 0.83
N ASN A 119 11.32 20.24 1.01
CA ASN A 119 12.54 19.78 0.33
C ASN A 119 12.91 18.35 0.74
N SER A 120 12.65 17.96 1.99
CA SER A 120 12.87 16.58 2.45
C SER A 120 11.87 15.61 1.81
N ILE A 121 10.61 16.00 1.69
CA ILE A 121 9.56 15.23 0.99
C ILE A 121 9.88 15.10 -0.51
N TYR A 122 10.32 16.20 -1.13
CA TYR A 122 10.69 16.27 -2.55
C TYR A 122 11.84 15.32 -2.90
N ASN A 123 12.94 15.36 -2.15
CA ASN A 123 14.11 14.52 -2.43
C ASN A 123 13.74 13.04 -2.34
N ASN A 124 13.00 12.65 -1.30
CA ASN A 124 12.61 11.26 -1.08
C ASN A 124 11.60 10.74 -2.12
N LEU A 125 10.66 11.58 -2.57
CA LEU A 125 9.70 11.20 -3.62
C LEU A 125 10.35 11.15 -5.00
N SER A 126 11.25 12.09 -5.30
CA SER A 126 11.98 12.12 -6.58
C SER A 126 12.87 10.89 -6.74
N GLU A 127 13.55 10.44 -5.67
CA GLU A 127 14.33 9.20 -5.67
C GLU A 127 13.50 7.95 -5.96
N LYS A 128 12.20 7.96 -5.63
CA LYS A 128 11.26 6.85 -5.88
C LYS A 128 10.57 6.92 -7.24
N GLY A 129 11.00 7.84 -8.13
CA GLY A 129 10.47 7.94 -9.50
C GLY A 129 9.14 8.69 -9.61
N PHE A 130 8.88 9.63 -8.70
CA PHE A 130 7.76 10.57 -8.85
C PHE A 130 8.20 11.88 -9.50
N GLU A 131 7.34 12.47 -10.32
CA GLU A 131 7.53 13.83 -10.84
C GLU A 131 6.84 14.81 -9.88
N VAL A 132 7.62 15.52 -9.05
CA VAL A 132 7.08 16.35 -7.97
C VAL A 132 7.14 17.84 -8.33
N THR A 133 5.99 18.52 -8.27
CA THR A 133 5.87 19.97 -8.37
C THR A 133 5.62 20.57 -6.98
N LEU A 134 6.42 21.58 -6.60
CA LEU A 134 6.32 22.27 -5.30
C LEU A 134 5.78 23.68 -5.48
N LEU A 135 4.76 24.05 -4.71
CA LEU A 135 4.18 25.38 -4.69
C LEU A 135 3.92 25.84 -3.25
N ASP A 136 3.92 27.15 -3.02
CA ASP A 136 3.65 27.78 -1.72
C ASP A 136 2.38 28.66 -1.73
N ASN A 137 1.71 28.73 -2.89
CA ASN A 137 0.58 29.62 -3.16
C ASN A 137 -0.57 28.82 -3.79
N GLY A 138 -1.75 28.87 -3.16
CA GLY A 138 -2.95 28.15 -3.56
C GLY A 138 -3.51 28.65 -4.89
N LEU A 139 -3.45 29.96 -5.19
CA LEU A 139 -3.96 30.49 -6.46
C LEU A 139 -3.08 30.05 -7.64
N HIS A 140 -1.77 30.02 -7.44
CA HIS A 140 -0.83 29.51 -8.43
C HIS A 140 -1.07 28.01 -8.68
N ALA A 141 -1.22 27.23 -7.60
CA ALA A 141 -1.55 25.80 -7.70
C ALA A 141 -2.87 25.56 -8.45
N TYR A 142 -3.90 26.34 -8.12
CA TYR A 142 -5.19 26.27 -8.78
C TYR A 142 -5.10 26.51 -10.29
N ASN A 143 -4.37 27.55 -10.70
CA ASN A 143 -4.18 27.86 -12.12
C ASN A 143 -3.36 26.79 -12.84
N LEU A 144 -2.33 26.23 -12.18
CA LEU A 144 -1.50 25.17 -12.75
C LEU A 144 -2.29 23.88 -12.98
N MET A 145 -3.16 23.52 -12.04
CA MET A 145 -4.03 22.34 -12.14
C MET A 145 -5.09 22.44 -13.24
N LYS A 146 -5.34 23.64 -13.79
CA LYS A 146 -6.20 23.80 -14.99
C LYS A 146 -5.48 23.40 -16.26
N THR A 147 -4.16 23.57 -16.31
CA THR A 147 -3.34 23.31 -17.49
C THR A 147 -2.64 21.95 -17.43
N GLU A 148 -2.40 21.43 -16.22
CA GLU A 148 -1.67 20.19 -15.99
C GLU A 148 -2.49 19.22 -15.13
N LYS A 149 -2.32 17.92 -15.39
CA LYS A 149 -2.93 16.85 -14.60
C LYS A 149 -1.94 16.33 -13.58
N TYR A 150 -2.43 16.14 -12.37
CA TYR A 150 -1.71 15.56 -11.25
C TYR A 150 -2.41 14.30 -10.76
N ASP A 151 -1.61 13.33 -10.34
CA ASP A 151 -2.08 12.02 -9.87
C ASP A 151 -2.29 12.01 -8.35
N CYS A 152 -1.72 12.97 -7.61
CA CYS A 152 -1.96 13.19 -6.19
C CYS A 152 -1.63 14.62 -5.79
N LEU A 153 -2.37 15.12 -4.79
CA LEU A 153 -2.12 16.40 -4.15
C LEU A 153 -1.74 16.19 -2.68
N ILE A 154 -0.66 16.82 -2.23
CA ILE A 154 -0.28 16.97 -0.82
C ILE A 154 -0.51 18.43 -0.46
N LEU A 155 -1.38 18.70 0.51
CA LEU A 155 -1.89 20.03 0.83
C LEU A 155 -1.66 20.36 2.30
N ASP A 156 -0.99 21.48 2.57
CA ASP A 156 -1.08 22.15 3.86
C ASP A 156 -2.38 22.96 3.96
N LEU A 157 -2.96 22.98 5.16
CA LEU A 157 -4.16 23.75 5.46
C LEU A 157 -3.87 25.25 5.57
N LYS A 158 -2.61 25.64 5.71
CA LYS A 158 -2.19 27.03 5.77
C LYS A 158 -1.29 27.35 4.58
N LEU A 159 -1.85 28.09 3.62
CA LEU A 159 -1.12 28.58 2.45
C LEU A 159 -0.90 30.09 2.58
N LYS A 160 0.01 30.64 1.78
CA LYS A 160 0.36 32.08 1.83
C LYS A 160 -0.81 33.02 1.51
N ASP A 161 -1.73 32.59 0.67
CA ASP A 161 -2.77 33.43 0.05
C ASP A 161 -4.21 32.98 0.33
N MET A 162 -4.42 31.75 0.81
CA MET A 162 -5.72 31.23 1.23
C MET A 162 -5.57 30.06 2.20
N THR A 163 -6.67 29.62 2.79
CA THR A 163 -6.71 28.39 3.59
C THR A 163 -6.86 27.16 2.68
N GLY A 164 -6.38 26.00 3.14
CA GLY A 164 -6.53 24.74 2.41
C GLY A 164 -7.99 24.36 2.17
N ILE A 165 -8.92 24.75 3.07
CA ILE A 165 -10.36 24.57 2.84
C ILE A 165 -10.84 25.44 1.68
N GLU A 166 -10.51 26.73 1.65
CA GLU A 166 -10.88 27.62 0.54
C GLU A 166 -10.31 27.13 -0.80
N PHE A 167 -9.13 26.53 -0.77
CA PHE A 167 -8.54 25.87 -1.93
C PHE A 167 -9.35 24.65 -2.40
N LEU A 168 -9.74 23.77 -1.48
CA LEU A 168 -10.57 22.60 -1.78
C LEU A 168 -11.97 23.00 -2.28
N GLU A 169 -12.60 24.01 -1.70
CA GLU A 169 -13.89 24.53 -2.15
C GLU A 169 -13.83 25.08 -3.58
N LYS A 170 -12.71 25.69 -3.98
CA LYS A 170 -12.49 26.12 -5.37
C LYS A 170 -12.33 24.93 -6.31
N LEU A 171 -11.63 23.88 -5.90
CA LEU A 171 -11.44 22.67 -6.70
C LEU A 171 -12.73 21.86 -6.88
N GLU A 172 -13.58 21.77 -5.84
CA GLU A 172 -14.86 21.05 -5.90
C GLU A 172 -15.85 21.71 -6.87
N LYS A 173 -15.96 23.05 -6.86
CA LYS A 173 -16.88 23.80 -7.72
C LYS A 173 -16.65 23.58 -9.23
N GLU A 174 -15.43 23.22 -9.63
CA GLU A 174 -15.07 22.95 -11.03
C GLU A 174 -14.99 21.44 -11.34
N ASN A 175 -15.50 20.56 -10.47
CA ASN A 175 -15.53 19.10 -10.66
C ASN A 175 -14.16 18.48 -11.02
N SER A 176 -13.08 19.12 -10.56
CA SER A 176 -11.71 18.82 -10.99
C SER A 176 -10.98 17.84 -10.07
N ILE A 177 -11.67 17.25 -9.09
CA ILE A 177 -11.09 16.32 -8.11
C ILE A 177 -11.45 14.89 -8.50
N ASN A 178 -10.51 14.17 -9.12
CA ASN A 178 -10.61 12.72 -9.34
C ASN A 178 -9.33 11.97 -8.90
N PHE A 179 -8.52 12.62 -8.07
CA PHE A 179 -7.23 12.13 -7.60
C PHE A 179 -7.14 12.30 -6.07
N PRO A 180 -6.33 11.47 -5.39
CA PRO A 180 -6.16 11.51 -3.94
C PRO A 180 -5.59 12.84 -3.45
N ILE A 181 -6.14 13.33 -2.34
CA ILE A 181 -5.69 14.53 -1.63
C ILE A 181 -5.25 14.13 -0.23
N LEU A 182 -3.98 14.37 0.09
CA LEU A 182 -3.40 14.17 1.39
C LEU A 182 -3.27 15.51 2.11
N ILE A 183 -3.71 15.57 3.37
CA ILE A 183 -3.57 16.76 4.20
C ILE A 183 -2.36 16.60 5.13
N HIS A 184 -1.36 17.45 4.92
CA HIS A 184 -0.17 17.54 5.76
C HIS A 184 -0.19 18.88 6.49
N THR A 185 -0.48 18.87 7.80
CA THR A 185 -0.48 20.11 8.58
C THR A 185 0.18 19.93 9.94
N LYS A 186 0.78 21.00 10.45
CA LYS A 186 1.39 21.04 11.80
C LYS A 186 0.38 21.37 12.89
N GLU A 187 -0.77 21.91 12.52
CA GLU A 187 -1.83 22.34 13.43
C GLU A 187 -2.74 21.16 13.79
N ASP A 188 -3.25 21.16 15.02
CA ASP A 188 -4.22 20.16 15.44
C ASP A 188 -5.57 20.45 14.78
N ILE A 189 -6.01 19.55 13.91
CA ILE A 189 -7.30 19.67 13.24
C ILE A 189 -8.43 19.42 14.26
N THR A 190 -9.36 20.37 14.35
CA THR A 190 -10.56 20.22 15.20
C THR A 190 -11.60 19.34 14.50
N GLN A 191 -12.49 18.70 15.26
CA GLN A 191 -13.51 17.80 14.69
C GLN A 191 -14.44 18.51 13.70
N ASP A 192 -14.77 19.79 13.96
CA ASP A 192 -15.57 20.60 13.03
C ASP A 192 -14.81 20.86 11.72
N TYR A 193 -13.49 21.02 11.80
CA TYR A 193 -12.63 21.23 10.64
C TYR A 193 -12.45 19.92 9.86
N GLU A 194 -12.27 18.80 10.54
CA GLU A 194 -12.24 17.45 9.95
C GLU A 194 -13.57 17.09 9.28
N ALA A 195 -14.71 17.39 9.91
CA ALA A 195 -16.04 17.14 9.34
C ALA A 195 -16.31 18.02 8.11
N LYS A 196 -15.77 19.24 8.07
CA LYS A 196 -15.77 20.07 6.87
C LYS A 196 -14.91 19.43 5.77
N LEU A 197 -13.67 19.05 6.08
CA LEU A 197 -12.78 18.40 5.12
C LEU A 197 -13.38 17.11 4.53
N LYS A 198 -13.97 16.25 5.35
CA LYS A 198 -14.63 15.00 4.92
C LYS A 198 -15.78 15.19 3.93
N LYS A 199 -16.36 16.40 3.82
CA LYS A 199 -17.39 16.68 2.81
C LYS A 199 -16.82 16.84 1.40
N TYR A 200 -15.53 17.18 1.28
CA TYR A 200 -14.94 17.60 0.01
C TYR A 200 -14.16 16.48 -0.69
N VAL A 201 -13.86 15.34 -0.03
CA VAL A 201 -13.23 14.17 -0.68
C VAL A 201 -13.44 12.87 0.13
N ASP A 202 -13.75 11.75 -0.55
CA ASP A 202 -13.77 10.38 0.02
C ASP A 202 -12.38 9.80 0.32
N ASN A 203 -11.30 10.52 -0.04
CA ASN A 203 -9.92 10.03 -0.01
C ASN A 203 -8.98 10.91 0.83
N ILE A 204 -9.49 11.70 1.78
CA ILE A 204 -8.65 12.55 2.63
C ILE A 204 -7.98 11.72 3.73
N ILE A 205 -6.65 11.69 3.72
CA ILE A 205 -5.84 11.28 4.87
C ILE A 205 -5.44 12.55 5.64
N ILE A 206 -5.81 12.61 6.92
CA ILE A 206 -5.53 13.72 7.82
C ILE A 206 -4.42 13.30 8.79
N LYS A 207 -3.30 14.04 8.82
CA LYS A 207 -2.18 13.71 9.71
C LYS A 207 -1.79 14.85 10.64
N GLY A 208 -1.77 14.55 11.94
CA GLY A 208 -1.04 15.30 12.96
C GLY A 208 0.37 14.74 13.16
N ARG A 209 1.31 15.64 13.48
CA ARG A 209 2.76 15.46 13.70
C ARG A 209 3.26 13.99 13.81
N ARG A 210 3.69 13.39 12.68
CA ARG A 210 4.93 12.56 12.54
C ARG A 210 5.07 11.83 11.18
N SER A 211 6.29 11.96 10.64
CA SER A 211 7.03 11.27 9.56
C SER A 211 6.55 11.32 8.10
N VAL A 212 7.45 11.85 7.27
CA VAL A 212 7.50 11.86 5.80
C VAL A 212 7.59 10.45 5.22
N ASP A 213 8.26 9.51 5.90
CA ASP A 213 8.41 8.13 5.42
C ASP A 213 7.06 7.40 5.28
N ARG A 214 6.14 7.61 6.23
CA ARG A 214 4.78 7.05 6.16
C ARG A 214 3.92 7.70 5.08
N LEU A 215 4.18 8.97 4.79
CA LEU A 215 3.48 9.72 3.75
C LEU A 215 3.76 9.09 2.37
N ILE A 216 5.00 8.64 2.19
CA ILE A 216 5.47 7.95 1.01
C ILE A 216 4.91 6.52 0.93
N ASP A 217 4.84 5.80 2.05
CA ASP A 217 4.24 4.45 2.07
C ASP A 217 2.74 4.52 1.80
N GLU A 218 2.03 5.47 2.41
CA GLU A 218 0.60 5.71 2.19
C GLU A 218 0.31 6.20 0.77
N ALA A 219 1.11 7.13 0.23
CA ALA A 219 0.97 7.56 -1.17
C ALA A 219 1.25 6.39 -2.12
N SER A 220 2.29 5.59 -1.88
CA SER A 220 2.62 4.40 -2.69
C SER A 220 1.51 3.34 -2.64
N LEU A 221 0.93 3.10 -1.46
CA LEU A 221 -0.22 2.21 -1.28
C LEU A 221 -1.48 2.76 -1.98
N PHE A 222 -1.71 4.07 -1.93
CA PHE A 222 -2.86 4.70 -2.58
C PHE A 222 -2.72 4.74 -4.09
N PHE A 223 -1.53 5.02 -4.63
CA PHE A 223 -1.28 4.98 -6.06
C PHE A 223 -1.50 3.60 -6.67
N ASN A 224 -1.34 2.52 -5.89
CA ASN A 224 -1.70 1.17 -6.32
C ASN A 224 -3.21 0.90 -6.18
N ASN A 225 -3.92 1.64 -5.32
CA ASN A 225 -5.36 1.50 -5.08
C ASN A 225 -6.25 2.40 -5.95
N VAL A 226 -5.75 3.53 -6.44
CA VAL A 226 -6.53 4.48 -7.27
C VAL A 226 -6.67 3.99 -8.71
N ASP A 227 -5.68 3.23 -9.22
CA ASP A 227 -5.80 2.49 -10.49
C ASP A 227 -6.93 1.43 -10.45
N LEU A 228 -7.38 1.01 -9.26
CA LEU A 228 -8.39 -0.04 -9.07
C LEU A 228 -9.83 0.47 -8.94
N LYS A 229 -10.05 1.77 -8.72
CA LYS A 229 -11.39 2.34 -8.49
C LYS A 229 -12.06 2.93 -9.74
N LEU A 230 -11.31 3.17 -10.83
CA LEU A 230 -11.82 3.89 -12.01
C LEU A 230 -12.18 2.99 -13.20
N GLU A 231 -12.02 1.67 -13.11
CA GLU A 231 -12.53 0.75 -14.14
C GLU A 231 -13.45 -0.30 -13.52
N ASP A 232 -14.75 -0.06 -13.71
CA ASP A 232 -15.84 -0.88 -13.21
C ASP A 232 -15.76 -2.34 -13.72
N LYS A 233 -15.84 -3.27 -12.76
CA LYS A 233 -16.49 -4.59 -12.84
C LYS A 233 -16.03 -5.57 -13.94
N LYS A 234 -15.15 -6.48 -13.51
CA LYS A 234 -15.27 -7.96 -13.52
C LYS A 234 -13.92 -8.59 -13.86
N ILE A 235 -13.49 -9.57 -13.04
CA ILE A 235 -12.42 -10.57 -13.29
C ILE A 235 -11.03 -10.28 -12.67
N GLN A 236 -10.86 -9.26 -11.81
CA GLN A 236 -9.58 -9.08 -11.06
C GLN A 236 -9.58 -9.60 -9.61
N ASP A 237 -10.65 -10.28 -9.17
CA ASP A 237 -10.81 -10.69 -7.76
C ASP A 237 -9.97 -11.89 -7.29
N ILE A 238 -9.24 -12.61 -8.15
CA ILE A 238 -8.73 -13.95 -7.77
C ILE A 238 -7.23 -13.98 -7.40
N LYS A 239 -6.38 -13.04 -7.85
CA LYS A 239 -4.92 -13.14 -7.58
C LYS A 239 -4.35 -12.12 -6.60
N TYR A 240 -4.82 -10.87 -6.62
CA TYR A 240 -4.29 -9.82 -5.72
C TYR A 240 -4.88 -9.90 -4.31
N ASN A 241 -6.13 -10.38 -4.19
CA ASN A 241 -6.67 -10.81 -2.91
C ASN A 241 -5.82 -11.93 -2.30
N HIS A 242 -5.22 -12.83 -3.09
CA HIS A 242 -4.49 -13.95 -2.56
C HIS A 242 -3.19 -13.57 -1.82
N GLU A 243 -2.45 -12.53 -2.24
CA GLU A 243 -1.24 -12.07 -1.53
C GLU A 243 -1.54 -11.17 -0.33
N LEU A 244 -2.53 -10.25 -0.44
CA LEU A 244 -2.98 -9.42 0.68
C LEU A 244 -3.81 -10.18 1.72
N GLU A 245 -4.54 -11.22 1.33
CA GLU A 245 -5.12 -12.20 2.26
C GLU A 245 -4.02 -13.09 2.86
N SER A 246 -2.99 -13.48 2.11
CA SER A 246 -1.88 -14.30 2.65
C SER A 246 -1.07 -13.63 3.77
N SER A 247 -1.01 -12.30 3.81
CA SER A 247 -0.27 -11.57 4.86
C SER A 247 -0.85 -11.77 6.27
N LEU A 248 -2.14 -12.10 6.35
CA LEU A 248 -2.87 -12.35 7.60
C LEU A 248 -2.99 -13.86 7.91
N ILE A 249 -2.75 -14.73 6.93
CA ILE A 249 -2.80 -16.18 7.12
C ILE A 249 -1.76 -16.60 8.17
N ASN A 250 -2.17 -17.44 9.11
CA ASN A 250 -1.38 -17.95 10.24
C ASN A 250 -0.94 -16.90 11.27
N LYS A 251 -1.42 -15.65 11.18
CA LYS A 251 -1.22 -14.69 12.28
C LYS A 251 -2.08 -15.06 13.48
N LYS A 252 -1.58 -14.81 14.68
CA LYS A 252 -2.29 -15.09 15.93
C LYS A 252 -2.70 -13.78 16.61
N VAL A 253 -4.00 -13.54 16.71
CA VAL A 253 -4.58 -12.33 17.33
C VAL A 253 -5.30 -12.71 18.62
N LEU A 254 -5.04 -11.95 19.69
CA LEU A 254 -5.77 -12.05 20.95
C LEU A 254 -6.85 -10.96 21.00
N ILE A 255 -8.12 -11.37 21.11
CA ILE A 255 -9.25 -10.47 21.35
C ILE A 255 -9.59 -10.50 22.85
N ILE A 256 -9.66 -9.34 23.49
CA ILE A 256 -10.04 -9.20 24.90
C ILE A 256 -11.25 -8.28 24.96
N ASP A 257 -12.44 -8.85 25.17
CA ASP A 257 -13.72 -8.14 25.26
C ASP A 257 -14.68 -9.00 26.10
N ASP A 258 -15.46 -8.39 26.99
CA ASP A 258 -16.41 -9.09 27.87
C ASP A 258 -17.75 -9.38 27.19
N ASP A 259 -18.08 -8.68 26.10
CA ASP A 259 -19.26 -8.93 25.29
C ASP A 259 -18.99 -10.06 24.29
N MET A 260 -19.47 -11.25 24.64
CA MET A 260 -19.37 -12.46 23.82
C MET A 260 -19.91 -12.29 22.39
N ARG A 261 -20.82 -11.35 22.13
CA ARG A 261 -21.34 -11.08 20.77
C ARG A 261 -20.31 -10.37 19.91
N ASN A 262 -19.58 -9.40 20.46
CA ASN A 262 -18.48 -8.73 19.79
C ASN A 262 -17.35 -9.70 19.52
N VAL A 263 -16.97 -10.47 20.56
CA VAL A 263 -15.97 -11.53 20.45
C VAL A 263 -16.32 -12.49 19.31
N PHE A 264 -17.56 -13.00 19.27
CA PHE A 264 -17.99 -13.94 18.23
C PHE A 264 -17.93 -13.32 16.83
N SER A 265 -18.44 -12.09 16.68
CA SER A 265 -18.51 -11.40 15.38
C SER A 265 -17.11 -11.10 14.85
N LEU A 266 -16.22 -10.61 15.70
CA LEU A 266 -14.82 -10.34 15.34
C LEU A 266 -14.05 -11.63 15.08
N SER A 267 -14.20 -12.65 15.94
CA SER A 267 -13.51 -13.93 15.76
C SER A 267 -13.86 -14.55 14.42
N SER A 268 -15.15 -14.56 14.07
CA SER A 268 -15.62 -15.09 12.78
C SER A 268 -15.00 -14.32 11.60
N ALA A 269 -15.05 -12.98 11.63
CA ALA A 269 -14.50 -12.14 10.58
C ALA A 269 -12.97 -12.29 10.41
N LEU A 270 -12.23 -12.46 11.51
CA LEU A 270 -10.77 -12.66 11.45
C LEU A 270 -10.40 -14.07 11.00
N GLN A 271 -11.13 -15.10 11.46
CA GLN A 271 -10.92 -16.49 11.05
C GLN A 271 -11.20 -16.70 9.56
N GLU A 272 -12.19 -16.01 8.99
CA GLU A 272 -12.43 -15.99 7.53
C GLU A 272 -11.23 -15.46 6.74
N LYS A 273 -10.38 -14.64 7.37
CA LYS A 273 -9.12 -14.13 6.78
C LYS A 273 -7.89 -14.98 7.12
N GLY A 274 -8.08 -16.17 7.69
CA GLY A 274 -7.00 -17.11 8.02
C GLY A 274 -6.21 -16.77 9.28
N ILE A 275 -6.72 -15.86 10.11
CA ILE A 275 -6.12 -15.47 11.40
C ILE A 275 -6.57 -16.46 12.49
N SER A 276 -5.61 -16.94 13.27
CA SER A 276 -5.88 -17.69 14.49
C SER A 276 -6.27 -16.74 15.61
N VAL A 277 -7.45 -16.95 16.19
CA VAL A 277 -7.98 -16.06 17.24
C VAL A 277 -7.91 -16.75 18.61
N ILE A 278 -7.32 -16.05 19.58
CA ILE A 278 -7.42 -16.38 21.00
C ILE A 278 -8.34 -15.33 21.63
N VAL A 279 -9.15 -15.72 22.59
CA VAL A 279 -10.13 -14.84 23.24
C VAL A 279 -9.81 -14.75 24.73
N GLY A 280 -9.83 -13.57 25.34
CA GLY A 280 -9.93 -13.36 26.78
C GLY A 280 -11.21 -12.58 27.11
N ARG A 281 -11.86 -12.86 28.25
CA ARG A 281 -13.15 -12.24 28.61
C ARG A 281 -13.00 -11.02 29.52
N ASN A 282 -11.80 -10.72 29.98
CA ASN A 282 -11.45 -9.52 30.73
C ASN A 282 -9.93 -9.29 30.67
N GLY A 283 -9.47 -8.15 31.21
CA GLY A 283 -8.05 -7.79 31.21
C GLY A 283 -7.14 -8.79 31.94
N ALA A 284 -7.63 -9.49 32.98
CA ALA A 284 -6.85 -10.48 33.72
C ALA A 284 -6.61 -11.75 32.91
N GLU A 285 -7.69 -12.33 32.37
CA GLU A 285 -7.64 -13.52 31.51
C GLU A 285 -6.83 -13.24 30.23
N GLY A 286 -6.93 -12.03 29.68
CA GLY A 286 -6.14 -11.63 28.52
C GLY A 286 -4.63 -11.65 28.80
N ILE A 287 -4.20 -11.19 29.98
CA ILE A 287 -2.78 -11.23 30.38
C ILE A 287 -2.32 -12.68 30.61
N GLU A 288 -3.13 -13.50 31.27
CA GLU A 288 -2.83 -14.93 31.47
C GLU A 288 -2.60 -15.64 30.13
N LYS A 289 -3.47 -15.38 29.13
CA LYS A 289 -3.33 -15.96 27.79
C LYS A 289 -2.10 -15.47 27.04
N LEU A 290 -1.65 -14.24 27.28
CA LEU A 290 -0.38 -13.74 26.74
C LEU A 290 0.83 -14.47 27.33
N HIS A 291 0.76 -14.91 28.59
CA HIS A 291 1.82 -15.72 29.21
C HIS A 291 1.85 -17.15 28.66
N GLU A 292 0.68 -17.71 28.34
CA GLU A 292 0.56 -19.03 27.73
C GLU A 292 0.94 -19.05 26.24
N ASN A 293 0.77 -17.93 25.53
CA ASN A 293 0.92 -17.83 24.08
C ASN A 293 1.85 -16.67 23.69
N LEU A 294 3.16 -16.89 23.79
CA LEU A 294 4.17 -15.89 23.41
C LEU A 294 4.29 -15.63 21.91
N ASP A 295 3.57 -16.39 21.08
CA ASP A 295 3.49 -16.26 19.62
C ASP A 295 2.31 -15.40 19.15
N ILE A 296 1.61 -14.71 20.06
CA ILE A 296 0.58 -13.73 19.71
C ILE A 296 1.23 -12.54 18.98
N ASP A 297 0.75 -12.26 17.77
CA ASP A 297 1.26 -11.18 16.93
C ASP A 297 0.60 -9.83 17.22
N LEU A 298 -0.65 -9.80 17.73
CA LEU A 298 -1.39 -8.57 18.01
C LEU A 298 -2.53 -8.78 19.02
N ILE A 299 -2.88 -7.73 19.76
CA ILE A 299 -3.99 -7.69 20.73
C ILE A 299 -5.06 -6.69 20.27
N ILE A 300 -6.32 -7.10 20.28
CA ILE A 300 -7.49 -6.22 20.19
C ILE A 300 -8.10 -6.14 21.60
N MET A 301 -8.14 -4.95 22.18
CA MET A 301 -8.47 -4.75 23.60
C MET A 301 -9.68 -3.84 23.77
N ASP A 302 -10.80 -4.34 24.27
CA ASP A 302 -11.86 -3.46 24.74
C ASP A 302 -11.41 -2.65 25.96
N VAL A 303 -11.75 -1.37 25.95
CA VAL A 303 -11.40 -0.45 27.02
C VAL A 303 -12.33 -0.63 28.22
N MET A 304 -13.62 -0.90 27.98
CA MET A 304 -14.64 -0.93 29.02
C MET A 304 -15.01 -2.37 29.36
N MET A 305 -14.28 -2.99 30.30
CA MET A 305 -14.54 -4.34 30.79
C MET A 305 -14.69 -4.37 32.32
N PRO A 306 -15.46 -5.31 32.88
CA PRO A 306 -15.54 -5.53 34.32
C PRO A 306 -14.24 -6.10 34.90
N GLU A 307 -14.07 -5.98 36.21
CA GLU A 307 -12.92 -6.43 37.01
C GLU A 307 -11.60 -5.71 36.68
N MET A 308 -11.05 -5.94 35.49
CA MET A 308 -9.86 -5.27 34.98
C MET A 308 -10.16 -4.64 33.61
N ASP A 309 -10.21 -3.31 33.60
CA ASP A 309 -10.41 -2.53 32.39
C ASP A 309 -9.21 -2.60 31.43
N GLY A 310 -9.46 -2.25 30.16
CA GLY A 310 -8.43 -2.30 29.11
C GLY A 310 -7.27 -1.33 29.39
N TYR A 311 -7.53 -0.18 30.01
CA TYR A 311 -6.47 0.78 30.36
C TYR A 311 -5.46 0.18 31.34
N THR A 312 -5.95 -0.51 32.37
CA THR A 312 -5.14 -1.18 33.38
C THR A 312 -4.40 -2.36 32.78
N ALA A 313 -5.07 -3.14 31.94
CA ALA A 313 -4.47 -4.27 31.24
C ALA A 313 -3.31 -3.82 30.33
N MET A 314 -3.51 -2.81 29.50
CA MET A 314 -2.46 -2.26 28.62
C MET A 314 -1.23 -1.78 29.40
N LYS A 315 -1.45 -1.06 30.51
CA LYS A 315 -0.35 -0.59 31.38
C LYS A 315 0.44 -1.75 31.99
N LYS A 316 -0.22 -2.86 32.33
CA LYS A 316 0.46 -4.06 32.83
C LYS A 316 1.26 -4.75 31.73
N ILE A 317 0.65 -4.96 30.56
CA ILE A 317 1.31 -5.55 29.39
C ILE A 317 2.58 -4.78 29.01
N ARG A 318 2.53 -3.44 29.01
CA ARG A 318 3.70 -2.58 28.70
C ARG A 318 4.81 -2.61 29.75
N LYS A 319 4.52 -3.00 30.99
CA LYS A 319 5.54 -3.16 32.03
C LYS A 319 6.31 -4.48 31.92
N GLU A 320 5.81 -5.42 31.13
CA GLU A 320 6.42 -6.74 30.99
C GLU A 320 7.35 -6.79 29.76
N PRO A 321 8.67 -6.97 29.93
CA PRO A 321 9.62 -6.88 28.82
C PRO A 321 9.35 -7.84 27.65
N LYS A 322 8.74 -9.00 27.92
CA LYS A 322 8.40 -10.01 26.91
C LYS A 322 7.15 -9.65 26.08
N LEU A 323 6.27 -8.81 26.63
CA LEU A 323 4.97 -8.46 26.02
C LEU A 323 4.91 -7.01 25.52
N GLN A 324 5.82 -6.15 25.99
CA GLN A 324 5.79 -4.71 25.77
C GLN A 324 5.73 -4.28 24.29
N ASN A 325 6.27 -5.11 23.38
CA ASN A 325 6.34 -4.81 21.95
C ASN A 325 5.15 -5.36 21.15
N ILE A 326 4.27 -6.15 21.75
CA ILE A 326 3.10 -6.67 21.05
C ILE A 326 2.16 -5.50 20.72
N PRO A 327 1.79 -5.28 19.44
CA PRO A 327 0.85 -4.26 19.04
C PRO A 327 -0.51 -4.43 19.75
N ILE A 328 -1.07 -3.34 20.27
CA ILE A 328 -2.40 -3.30 20.89
C ILE A 328 -3.28 -2.30 20.15
N ILE A 329 -4.41 -2.75 19.60
CA ILE A 329 -5.48 -1.91 19.08
C ILE A 329 -6.57 -1.83 20.15
N ALA A 330 -6.75 -0.64 20.74
CA ALA A 330 -7.80 -0.41 21.72
C ALA A 330 -9.16 -0.24 21.04
N VAL A 331 -10.22 -0.79 21.60
CA VAL A 331 -11.58 -0.63 21.14
C VAL A 331 -12.35 0.13 22.21
N THR A 332 -13.01 1.24 21.84
CA THR A 332 -13.72 2.09 22.79
C THR A 332 -15.11 2.46 22.27
N ALA A 333 -16.11 2.52 23.15
CA ALA A 333 -17.44 3.03 22.81
C ALA A 333 -17.49 4.57 22.68
N LYS A 334 -16.43 5.28 23.05
CA LYS A 334 -16.38 6.75 23.03
C LYS A 334 -15.42 7.27 21.98
N ALA A 335 -15.94 8.09 21.07
CA ALA A 335 -15.19 8.74 19.99
C ALA A 335 -14.62 10.13 20.38
N MET A 336 -14.55 10.44 21.68
CA MET A 336 -14.08 11.73 22.18
C MET A 336 -12.54 11.79 22.18
N LYS A 337 -11.96 12.96 21.88
CA LYS A 337 -10.50 13.17 21.80
C LYS A 337 -9.75 12.69 23.06
N ASP A 338 -10.34 12.91 24.24
CA ASP A 338 -9.74 12.51 25.51
C ASP A 338 -9.61 10.99 25.66
N ASP A 339 -10.50 10.21 25.06
CA ASP A 339 -10.46 8.74 25.19
C ASP A 339 -9.43 8.11 24.25
N ARG A 340 -9.22 8.70 23.06
CA ARG A 340 -8.07 8.34 22.22
C ARG A 340 -6.76 8.56 22.97
N GLN A 341 -6.58 9.76 23.53
CA GLN A 341 -5.35 10.11 24.23
C GLN A 341 -5.10 9.16 25.41
N LYS A 342 -6.13 8.86 26.21
CA LYS A 342 -6.05 7.87 27.30
C LYS A 342 -5.66 6.48 26.81
N CYS A 343 -6.15 6.03 25.66
CA CYS A 343 -5.78 4.71 25.11
C CYS A 343 -4.29 4.66 24.77
N ILE A 344 -3.80 5.68 24.07
CA ILE A 344 -2.39 5.76 23.68
C ILE A 344 -1.48 5.90 24.91
N GLU A 345 -1.86 6.74 25.89
CA GLU A 345 -1.13 6.89 27.15
C GLU A 345 -1.13 5.61 28.00
N ALA A 346 -2.19 4.81 27.92
CA ALA A 346 -2.24 3.51 28.58
C ALA A 346 -1.37 2.45 27.88
N GLY A 347 -0.92 2.71 26.65
CA GLY A 347 0.00 1.85 25.91
C GLY A 347 -0.55 1.29 24.60
N ALA A 348 -1.72 1.71 24.13
CA ALA A 348 -2.24 1.31 22.83
C ALA A 348 -1.36 1.82 21.68
N ASN A 349 -1.24 1.01 20.64
CA ASN A 349 -0.60 1.39 19.38
C ASN A 349 -1.57 2.15 18.48
N ASP A 350 -2.84 1.74 18.51
CA ASP A 350 -3.92 2.39 17.77
C ASP A 350 -5.26 2.19 18.49
N TYR A 351 -6.33 2.77 17.95
CA TYR A 351 -7.67 2.65 18.50
C TYR A 351 -8.76 2.56 17.43
N LEU A 352 -9.87 1.94 17.79
CA LEU A 352 -11.11 1.86 17.02
C LEU A 352 -12.29 2.26 17.90
N THR A 353 -13.25 2.96 17.31
CA THR A 353 -14.52 3.29 17.95
C THR A 353 -15.54 2.20 17.66
N LYS A 354 -16.34 1.81 18.67
CA LYS A 354 -17.53 0.97 18.46
C LYS A 354 -18.64 1.82 17.80
N PRO A 355 -19.43 1.27 16.85
CA PRO A 355 -19.36 -0.10 16.32
C PRO A 355 -18.12 -0.32 15.44
N ILE A 356 -17.54 -1.52 15.52
CA ILE A 356 -16.31 -1.85 14.79
C ILE A 356 -16.65 -2.13 13.32
N GLU A 357 -16.13 -1.31 12.42
CA GLU A 357 -16.14 -1.56 10.99
C GLU A 357 -15.06 -2.59 10.64
N ILE A 358 -15.47 -3.76 10.13
CA ILE A 358 -14.56 -4.90 9.87
C ILE A 358 -13.47 -4.51 8.87
N ASP A 359 -13.80 -3.82 7.78
CA ASP A 359 -12.81 -3.41 6.78
C ASP A 359 -11.73 -2.49 7.36
N ARG A 360 -12.12 -1.61 8.29
CA ARG A 360 -11.20 -0.73 9.02
C ARG A 360 -10.31 -1.52 9.98
N LEU A 361 -10.87 -2.50 10.69
CA LEU A 361 -10.08 -3.40 11.53
C LEU A 361 -9.07 -4.19 10.71
N ILE A 362 -9.48 -4.79 9.60
CA ILE A 362 -8.59 -5.55 8.70
C ILE A 362 -7.46 -4.66 8.17
N SER A 363 -7.76 -3.39 7.85
CA SER A 363 -6.75 -2.43 7.41
C SER A 363 -5.70 -2.17 8.49
N LEU A 364 -6.12 -1.98 9.75
CA LEU A 364 -5.19 -1.82 10.88
C LEU A 364 -4.38 -3.08 11.15
N LEU A 365 -4.99 -4.26 11.08
CA LEU A 365 -4.29 -5.53 11.25
C LEU A 365 -3.19 -5.69 10.20
N ARG A 366 -3.45 -5.35 8.94
CA ARG A 366 -2.42 -5.37 7.89
C ARG A 366 -1.26 -4.44 8.24
N VAL A 367 -1.54 -3.22 8.70
CA VAL A 367 -0.47 -2.28 9.09
C VAL A 367 0.39 -2.82 10.23
N TRP A 368 -0.21 -3.39 11.27
CA TRP A 368 0.51 -3.82 12.47
C TRP A 368 1.13 -5.23 12.39
N LEU A 369 0.65 -6.08 11.46
CA LEU A 369 1.13 -7.45 11.29
C LEU A 369 2.10 -7.63 10.10
N TYR A 370 2.25 -6.62 9.25
CA TYR A 370 3.22 -6.58 8.16
C TYR A 370 4.64 -6.45 8.71
N LYS A 371 5.54 -7.34 8.29
CA LYS A 371 6.96 -7.38 8.68
C LYS A 371 7.84 -7.30 7.46
#